data_AF-A0A842NKP9-F1
#
_entry.id   AF-A0A842NKP9-F1
#
_cell.length_a   1.000
_cell.length_b   1.000
_cell.length_c   1.000
_cell.angle_alpha   90.00
_cell.angle_beta   90.00
_cell.angle_gamma   90.00
#
_symmetry.space_group_name_H-M   'P 1'
#
loop_
_entity.id
_entity.type
_entity.pdbx_description
1 polymer ?
#
loop_
_entity_poly.entity_id
_entity_poly.type
_entity_poly.pdbx_seq_one_letter_code
_entity_poly.pdbx_strand_id
1 'polypeptide(L)'
;MPAAILRDKLEFFKGADLTIVTPSRWMAECARESRLFKDLKIEAIPNSLETDLYTPLPKAEAKGKIGLESDVVTLLFGGEDGNERRKGFKELIAAVQRCLKDEEFQALVKTGKIRLICFGHPNDEIKTLGIPVDPLGYLDSDEKIRNAYASADIFILPSLEDNLPNTILEAMSCGTPVVAFDTGGIPEMVESGVTGQIVPLGDSVKMGEALLALIFNSDKREAIGKECRKRIEEEYVLDVQARAYLDLYEELVKTNGKSMQVPPAVPEEEVWETAPEAERPEMSPVQLETGIGPHFSAIYDKVTFRALKDFASYVFEQWQASEADRKTRLDQTRELTELFEESEADRKARFDQTKELKELLEESEADRKTRLDQINELNDLLNKSETDRKARFDQINELSVLIKEAETLLKMKQTELEELKVALDHEAKRAEAAEEGLKNLEATFAVRQARRLGLIKVKQLELIENSKPEKKGIRDK
;
A
#
# COMPACT_ATOMS: atom_id res chain seq x y z
N MET A 1 -6.56 33.13 41.05
CA MET A 1 -6.98 34.50 40.65
C MET A 1 -6.27 35.52 41.54
N PRO A 2 -5.65 36.58 41.00
CA PRO A 2 -5.08 37.67 41.80
C PRO A 2 -6.12 38.29 42.75
N ALA A 3 -5.71 38.62 43.98
CA ALA A 3 -6.63 39.09 45.02
C ALA A 3 -7.35 40.41 44.66
N ALA A 4 -6.72 41.27 43.86
CA ALA A 4 -7.34 42.50 43.36
C ALA A 4 -8.50 42.20 42.41
N ILE A 5 -8.29 41.34 41.42
CA ILE A 5 -9.34 40.93 40.46
C ILE A 5 -10.52 40.27 41.17
N LEU A 6 -10.25 39.42 42.17
CA LEU A 6 -11.33 38.81 42.96
C LEU A 6 -12.16 39.86 43.71
N ARG A 7 -11.52 40.90 44.25
CA ARG A 7 -12.20 42.00 44.95
C ARG A 7 -13.10 42.78 44.00
N ASP A 8 -12.58 43.17 42.85
CA ASP A 8 -13.31 43.92 41.84
C ASP A 8 -14.54 43.12 41.35
N LYS A 9 -14.38 41.80 41.13
CA LYS A 9 -15.49 40.92 40.77
C LYS A 9 -16.53 40.80 41.88
N LEU A 10 -16.11 40.63 43.13
CA LEU A 10 -17.02 40.56 44.27
C LEU A 10 -17.82 41.85 44.46
N GLU A 11 -17.21 43.00 44.19
CA GLU A 11 -17.89 44.30 44.23
C GLU A 11 -18.85 44.46 43.06
N PHE A 12 -18.42 44.12 41.84
CA PHE A 12 -19.22 44.21 40.63
C PHE A 12 -20.48 43.35 40.68
N PHE A 13 -20.37 42.11 41.16
CA PHE A 13 -21.49 41.17 41.25
C PHE A 13 -22.28 41.29 42.56
N LYS A 14 -21.95 42.26 43.42
CA LYS A 14 -22.61 42.43 44.72
C LYS A 14 -24.09 42.79 44.52
N GLY A 15 -24.98 41.92 44.99
CA GLY A 15 -26.43 42.13 44.89
C GLY A 15 -26.98 41.91 43.48
N ALA A 16 -26.20 41.36 42.55
CA ALA A 16 -26.70 40.93 41.25
C ALA A 16 -27.61 39.71 41.43
N ASP A 17 -28.81 39.77 40.86
CA ASP A 17 -29.74 38.64 40.81
C ASP A 17 -29.35 37.74 39.64
N LEU A 18 -28.42 36.82 39.89
CA LEU A 18 -27.88 35.92 38.90
C LEU A 18 -28.19 34.47 39.28
N THR A 19 -28.64 33.73 38.29
CA THR A 19 -28.64 32.26 38.31
C THR A 19 -27.50 31.77 37.43
N ILE A 20 -26.60 30.98 38.00
CA ILE A 20 -25.45 30.41 37.31
C ILE A 20 -25.86 29.04 36.76
N VAL A 21 -25.68 28.83 35.46
CA VAL A 21 -25.89 27.53 34.82
C VAL A 21 -24.53 26.94 34.44
N THR A 22 -24.29 25.69 34.82
CA THR A 22 -23.07 24.95 34.49
C THR A 22 -23.40 23.68 33.72
N PRO A 23 -22.54 23.19 32.82
CA PRO A 23 -22.87 22.03 31.99
C PRO A 23 -22.59 20.69 32.69
N SER A 24 -22.13 20.69 33.94
CA SER A 24 -21.99 19.48 34.75
C SER A 24 -22.25 19.77 36.22
N ARG A 25 -22.52 18.73 37.00
CA ARG A 25 -22.62 18.84 38.46
C ARG A 25 -21.27 19.10 39.10
N TRP A 26 -20.19 18.56 38.55
CA TRP A 26 -18.83 18.86 38.99
C TRP A 26 -18.55 20.37 38.94
N MET A 27 -18.84 21.03 37.82
CA MET A 27 -18.64 22.47 37.68
C MET A 27 -19.62 23.28 38.55
N ALA A 28 -20.84 22.77 38.74
CA ALA A 28 -21.79 23.36 39.69
C ALA A 28 -21.19 23.36 41.11
N GLU A 29 -20.54 22.26 41.51
CA GLU A 29 -19.91 22.16 42.82
C GLU A 29 -18.71 23.12 42.95
N CYS A 30 -17.87 23.22 41.92
CA CYS A 30 -16.81 24.23 41.88
C CYS A 30 -17.37 25.66 42.04
N ALA A 31 -18.53 25.96 41.44
CA ALA A 31 -19.19 27.24 41.59
C ALA A 31 -19.73 27.44 43.02
N ARG A 32 -20.30 26.39 43.64
CA ARG A 32 -20.79 26.42 45.03
C ARG A 32 -19.69 26.60 46.06
N GLU A 33 -18.50 26.08 45.80
CA GLU A 33 -17.32 26.29 46.65
C GLU A 33 -16.66 27.65 46.40
N SER A 34 -16.96 28.31 45.28
CA SER A 34 -16.32 29.56 44.89
C SER A 34 -16.75 30.72 45.78
N ARG A 35 -15.80 31.62 46.09
CA ARG A 35 -16.11 32.84 46.85
C ARG A 35 -17.09 33.78 46.16
N LEU A 36 -17.21 33.69 44.84
CA LEU A 36 -17.99 34.63 44.02
C LEU A 36 -19.43 34.16 43.85
N PHE A 37 -19.66 32.85 43.71
CA PHE A 37 -20.96 32.31 43.31
C PHE A 37 -21.64 31.46 44.38
N LYS A 38 -20.97 31.11 45.48
CA LYS A 38 -21.52 30.25 46.55
C LYS A 38 -22.89 30.68 47.11
N ASP A 39 -23.20 31.97 47.06
CA ASP A 39 -24.43 32.54 47.62
C ASP A 39 -25.51 32.77 46.52
N LEU A 40 -25.24 32.36 45.28
CA LEU A 40 -26.15 32.47 44.14
C LEU A 40 -26.86 31.14 43.86
N LYS A 41 -27.97 31.19 43.11
CA LYS A 41 -28.59 29.99 42.57
C LYS A 41 -27.66 29.38 41.51
N ILE A 42 -27.40 28.07 41.63
CA ILE A 42 -26.51 27.33 40.73
C ILE A 42 -27.24 26.08 40.24
N GLU A 43 -27.46 26.00 38.94
CA GLU A 43 -28.13 24.90 38.25
C GLU A 43 -27.17 24.18 37.30
N ALA A 44 -27.33 22.87 37.17
CA ALA A 44 -26.57 22.07 36.22
C ALA A 44 -27.47 21.67 35.04
N ILE A 45 -27.20 22.23 33.86
CA ILE A 45 -27.89 21.90 32.61
C ILE A 45 -26.83 21.48 31.58
N PRO A 46 -26.70 20.17 31.26
CA PRO A 46 -25.64 19.68 30.40
C PRO A 46 -25.73 20.22 28.97
N ASN A 47 -24.60 20.25 28.27
CA ASN A 47 -24.59 20.48 26.82
C ASN A 47 -25.33 19.36 26.11
N SER A 48 -25.95 19.69 24.98
CA SER A 48 -26.59 18.73 24.09
C SER A 48 -25.95 18.75 22.70
N LEU A 49 -26.39 17.83 21.85
CA LEU A 49 -25.85 17.58 20.52
C LEU A 49 -26.97 17.24 19.53
N GLU A 50 -26.81 17.63 18.26
CA GLU A 50 -27.65 17.23 17.13
C GLU A 50 -27.44 15.73 16.79
N THR A 51 -28.18 14.84 17.45
CA THR A 51 -28.05 13.39 17.25
C THR A 51 -28.33 12.89 15.83
N ASP A 52 -29.02 13.68 15.00
CA ASP A 52 -29.27 13.42 13.59
C ASP A 52 -28.01 13.63 12.73
N LEU A 53 -27.17 14.61 13.09
CA LEU A 53 -25.89 14.88 12.42
C LEU A 53 -24.84 13.86 12.84
N TYR A 54 -24.78 13.52 14.13
CA TYR A 54 -23.82 12.58 14.70
C TYR A 54 -24.46 11.21 14.90
N THR A 55 -24.77 10.54 13.79
CA THR A 55 -25.45 9.24 13.79
C THR A 55 -24.47 8.07 13.65
N PRO A 56 -24.73 6.90 14.26
CA PRO A 56 -23.95 5.70 14.03
C PRO A 56 -23.99 5.28 12.56
N LEU A 57 -22.87 4.75 12.06
CA LEU A 57 -22.78 4.15 10.74
C LEU A 57 -22.32 2.70 10.85
N PRO A 58 -22.68 1.82 9.90
CA PRO A 58 -22.05 0.51 9.79
C PRO A 58 -20.52 0.67 9.77
N LYS A 59 -19.82 -0.04 10.66
CA LYS A 59 -18.38 0.18 10.90
C LYS A 59 -17.54 0.05 9.61
N ALA A 60 -17.88 -0.91 8.75
CA ALA A 60 -17.22 -1.09 7.46
C ALA A 60 -17.41 0.11 6.51
N GLU A 61 -18.61 0.70 6.48
CA GLU A 61 -18.89 1.90 5.69
C GLU A 61 -18.10 3.10 6.23
N ALA A 62 -18.12 3.32 7.55
CA ALA A 62 -17.44 4.43 8.20
C ALA A 62 -15.92 4.37 7.99
N LYS A 63 -15.31 3.20 8.14
CA LYS A 63 -13.87 2.97 7.86
C LYS A 63 -13.54 3.20 6.39
N GLY A 64 -14.39 2.72 5.48
CA GLY A 64 -14.23 2.96 4.04
C GLY A 64 -14.20 4.45 3.67
N LYS A 65 -15.02 5.29 4.32
CA LYS A 65 -15.04 6.75 4.09
C LYS A 65 -13.74 7.47 4.44
N ILE A 66 -12.92 6.89 5.32
CA ILE A 66 -11.61 7.43 5.71
C ILE A 66 -10.44 6.60 5.18
N GLY A 67 -10.69 5.68 4.25
CA GLY A 67 -9.65 4.87 3.59
C GLY A 67 -9.07 3.73 4.43
N LEU A 68 -9.81 3.23 5.42
CA LEU A 68 -9.39 2.12 6.27
C LEU A 68 -10.15 0.83 5.95
N GLU A 69 -9.46 -0.31 6.12
CA GLU A 69 -10.05 -1.64 5.99
C GLU A 69 -11.00 -1.95 7.15
N SER A 70 -12.06 -2.73 6.89
CA SER A 70 -13.14 -2.99 7.85
C SER A 70 -12.72 -3.75 9.10
N ASP A 71 -11.70 -4.61 8.99
CA ASP A 71 -11.25 -5.52 10.06
C ASP A 71 -10.10 -4.96 10.91
N VAL A 72 -9.62 -3.75 10.60
CA VAL A 72 -8.66 -3.00 11.42
C VAL A 72 -9.36 -2.45 12.65
N VAL A 73 -8.82 -2.67 13.84
CA VAL A 73 -9.30 -2.02 15.07
C VAL A 73 -8.75 -0.60 15.15
N THR A 74 -9.64 0.38 15.18
CA THR A 74 -9.31 1.81 15.14
C THR A 74 -9.47 2.47 16.51
N LEU A 75 -8.39 3.06 17.00
CA LEU A 75 -8.39 3.89 18.21
C LEU A 75 -8.46 5.35 17.77
N LEU A 76 -9.33 6.16 18.37
CA LEU A 76 -9.46 7.58 18.01
C LEU A 76 -9.04 8.47 19.16
N PHE A 77 -8.23 9.47 18.86
CA PHE A 77 -7.89 10.57 19.75
C PHE A 77 -8.08 11.91 19.02
N GLY A 78 -8.56 12.94 19.70
CA GLY A 78 -8.80 14.24 19.08
C GLY A 78 -8.51 15.40 20.01
N GLY A 79 -7.86 16.42 19.48
CA GLY A 79 -7.58 17.66 20.19
C GLY A 79 -7.04 18.73 19.26
N GLU A 80 -7.44 19.98 19.47
CA GLU A 80 -7.03 21.12 18.64
C GLU A 80 -5.50 21.23 18.51
N ASP A 81 -4.78 21.17 19.63
CA ASP A 81 -3.32 21.21 19.71
C ASP A 81 -2.78 20.09 20.60
N GLY A 82 -1.90 19.24 20.06
CA GLY A 82 -1.25 18.14 20.77
C GLY A 82 -0.21 18.60 21.81
N ASN A 83 0.16 19.88 21.84
CA ASN A 83 1.01 20.47 22.88
C ASN A 83 0.24 20.90 24.13
N GLU A 84 -1.10 20.94 24.03
CA GLU A 84 -1.97 21.32 25.13
C GLU A 84 -1.93 20.25 26.23
N ARG A 85 -1.25 20.55 27.34
CA ARG A 85 -0.99 19.59 28.43
C ARG A 85 -2.27 18.98 28.99
N ARG A 86 -3.34 19.79 29.11
CA ARG A 86 -4.64 19.35 29.66
C ARG A 86 -5.32 18.27 28.83
N LYS A 87 -4.98 18.10 27.54
CA LYS A 87 -5.55 17.05 26.67
C LYS A 87 -4.89 15.69 26.83
N GLY A 88 -3.80 15.62 27.59
CA GLY A 88 -3.20 14.37 28.06
C GLY A 88 -2.54 13.52 26.97
N PHE A 89 -1.89 14.19 26.01
CA PHE A 89 -1.18 13.49 24.93
C PHE A 89 -0.09 12.54 25.45
N LYS A 90 0.61 12.93 26.53
CA LYS A 90 1.64 12.09 27.16
C LYS A 90 1.04 10.82 27.77
N GLU A 91 -0.15 10.94 28.36
CA GLU A 91 -0.90 9.83 28.93
C GLU A 91 -1.39 8.87 27.84
N LEU A 92 -1.83 9.40 26.68
CA LEU A 92 -2.13 8.57 25.50
C LEU A 92 -0.92 7.72 25.10
N ILE A 93 0.25 8.35 24.96
CA ILE A 93 1.49 7.63 24.60
C ILE A 93 1.78 6.54 25.62
N ALA A 94 1.75 6.87 26.91
CA ALA A 94 2.03 5.92 27.98
C ALA A 94 1.02 4.76 28.02
N ALA A 95 -0.25 5.01 27.73
CA ALA A 95 -1.29 3.99 27.67
C ALA A 95 -1.09 3.03 26.49
N VAL A 96 -0.75 3.55 25.31
CA VAL A 96 -0.45 2.71 24.14
C VAL A 96 0.86 1.94 24.32
N GLN A 97 1.90 2.56 24.91
CA GLN A 97 3.13 1.87 25.27
C GLN A 97 2.90 0.76 26.31
N ARG A 98 1.91 0.92 27.21
CA ARG A 98 1.47 -0.15 28.10
C ARG A 98 0.79 -1.29 27.33
N CYS A 99 -0.01 -0.98 26.30
CA CYS A 99 -0.62 -1.98 25.42
C CYS A 99 0.44 -2.75 24.64
N LEU A 100 1.49 -2.08 24.18
CA LEU A 100 2.64 -2.70 23.50
C LEU A 100 3.43 -3.68 24.37
N LYS A 101 3.17 -3.79 25.68
CA LYS A 101 3.76 -4.86 26.51
C LYS A 101 3.00 -6.20 26.40
N ASP A 102 1.84 -6.20 25.77
CA ASP A 102 1.02 -7.38 25.53
C ASP A 102 1.38 -8.03 24.18
N GLU A 103 1.63 -9.34 24.18
CA GLU A 103 2.10 -10.07 22.99
C GLU A 103 1.04 -10.17 21.89
N GLU A 104 -0.24 -10.30 22.26
CA GLU A 104 -1.35 -10.38 21.32
C GLU A 104 -1.58 -9.03 20.65
N PHE A 105 -1.53 -7.94 21.43
CA PHE A 105 -1.60 -6.58 20.89
C PHE A 105 -0.44 -6.30 19.92
N GLN A 106 0.80 -6.68 20.26
CA GLN A 106 1.95 -6.55 19.36
C GLN A 106 1.76 -7.33 18.05
N ALA A 107 1.18 -8.53 18.11
CA ALA A 107 0.91 -9.32 16.91
C ALA A 107 -0.09 -8.59 15.98
N LEU A 108 -1.17 -8.03 16.55
CA LEU A 108 -2.13 -7.24 15.79
C LEU A 108 -1.49 -6.00 15.15
N VAL A 109 -0.65 -5.26 15.89
CA VAL A 109 0.10 -4.12 15.35
C VAL A 109 0.99 -4.52 14.17
N LYS A 110 1.75 -5.62 14.28
CA LYS A 110 2.64 -6.12 13.21
C LYS A 110 1.89 -6.51 11.95
N THR A 111 0.67 -7.01 12.09
CA THR A 111 -0.21 -7.36 10.96
C THR A 111 -1.01 -6.17 10.42
N GLY A 112 -0.82 -4.96 10.96
CA GLY A 112 -1.54 -3.76 10.54
C GLY A 112 -2.99 -3.69 11.01
N LYS A 113 -3.40 -4.53 11.97
CA LYS A 113 -4.79 -4.62 12.48
C LYS A 113 -5.11 -3.64 13.60
N ILE A 114 -4.16 -2.81 14.03
CA ILE A 114 -4.37 -1.72 14.99
C ILE A 114 -3.88 -0.42 14.36
N ARG A 115 -4.72 0.61 14.37
CA ARG A 115 -4.35 1.96 13.91
C ARG A 115 -4.90 3.02 14.86
N LEU A 116 -4.11 4.05 15.15
CA LEU A 116 -4.60 5.26 15.80
C LEU A 116 -5.02 6.27 14.73
N ILE A 117 -6.25 6.71 14.77
CA ILE A 117 -6.75 7.85 14.01
C ILE A 117 -6.64 9.07 14.92
N CYS A 118 -6.16 10.19 14.38
CA CYS A 118 -6.16 11.44 15.12
C CYS A 118 -6.63 12.63 14.29
N PHE A 119 -7.42 13.52 14.89
CA PHE A 119 -7.79 14.80 14.30
C PHE A 119 -7.29 15.98 15.12
N GLY A 120 -7.13 17.13 14.46
CA GLY A 120 -6.47 18.33 14.96
C GLY A 120 -4.97 18.34 14.66
N HIS A 121 -4.16 18.97 15.51
CA HIS A 121 -2.73 19.15 15.32
C HIS A 121 -1.91 18.34 16.33
N PRO A 122 -1.67 17.03 16.11
CA PRO A 122 -0.80 16.26 17.01
C PRO A 122 0.63 16.81 16.97
N ASN A 123 1.34 16.72 18.10
CA ASN A 123 2.73 17.11 18.17
C ASN A 123 3.65 16.00 17.60
N ASP A 124 4.94 16.31 17.43
CA ASP A 124 5.93 15.36 16.91
C ASP A 124 6.13 14.11 17.80
N GLU A 125 5.76 14.16 19.08
CA GLU A 125 5.85 13.01 19.99
C GLU A 125 4.93 11.87 19.54
N ILE A 126 3.94 12.12 18.67
CA ILE A 126 3.08 11.07 18.10
C ILE A 126 3.87 9.98 17.39
N LYS A 127 5.07 10.30 16.87
CA LYS A 127 5.99 9.35 16.24
C LYS A 127 6.54 8.31 17.23
N THR A 128 6.46 8.58 18.54
CA THR A 128 6.95 7.70 19.62
C THR A 128 5.90 6.71 20.13
N LEU A 129 4.68 6.76 19.58
CA LEU A 129 3.54 5.94 20.01
C LEU A 129 3.76 4.43 19.81
N GLY A 130 4.52 4.05 18.77
CA GLY A 130 4.85 2.66 18.47
C GLY A 130 3.77 1.86 17.73
N ILE A 131 2.71 2.53 17.27
CA ILE A 131 1.69 1.97 16.37
C ILE A 131 1.48 2.90 15.16
N PRO A 132 0.96 2.41 14.01
CA PRO A 132 0.62 3.28 12.88
C PRO A 132 -0.42 4.35 13.27
N VAL A 133 -0.20 5.56 12.78
CA VAL A 133 -1.06 6.73 13.04
C VAL A 133 -1.55 7.33 11.73
N ASP A 134 -2.85 7.55 11.64
CA ASP A 134 -3.54 8.16 10.51
C ASP A 134 -4.07 9.55 10.90
N PRO A 135 -3.36 10.64 10.54
CA PRO A 135 -3.82 11.98 10.81
C PRO A 135 -4.94 12.36 9.83
N LEU A 136 -6.10 12.73 10.36
CA LEU A 136 -7.21 13.30 9.58
C LEU A 136 -7.09 14.82 9.41
N GLY A 137 -6.19 15.47 10.18
CA GLY A 137 -6.03 16.91 10.20
C GLY A 137 -7.22 17.63 10.84
N TYR A 138 -7.43 18.89 10.47
CA TYR A 138 -8.58 19.67 10.92
C TYR A 138 -9.86 19.22 10.22
N LEU A 139 -10.91 18.93 10.99
CA LEU A 139 -12.21 18.51 10.47
C LEU A 139 -13.12 19.74 10.41
N ASP A 140 -13.44 20.18 9.20
CA ASP A 140 -14.17 21.42 8.90
C ASP A 140 -15.64 21.21 8.55
N SER A 141 -16.16 19.99 8.70
CA SER A 141 -17.57 19.67 8.46
C SER A 141 -18.09 18.58 9.39
N ASP A 142 -19.37 18.65 9.72
CA ASP A 142 -20.06 17.67 10.58
C ASP A 142 -19.96 16.26 10.00
N GLU A 143 -20.00 16.11 8.68
CA GLU A 143 -19.81 14.82 8.02
C GLU A 143 -18.42 14.22 8.31
N LYS A 144 -17.35 15.02 8.20
CA LYS A 144 -15.99 14.56 8.49
C LYS A 144 -15.85 14.18 9.96
N ILE A 145 -16.41 14.99 10.86
CA ILE A 145 -16.40 14.74 12.30
C ILE A 145 -17.16 13.44 12.61
N ARG A 146 -18.40 13.29 12.13
CA ARG A 146 -19.19 12.06 12.25
C ARG A 146 -18.43 10.85 11.72
N ASN A 147 -17.85 10.94 10.52
CA ASN A 147 -17.12 9.82 9.92
C ASN A 147 -15.90 9.42 10.77
N ALA A 148 -15.19 10.39 11.38
CA ALA A 148 -14.09 10.12 12.29
C ALA A 148 -14.57 9.32 13.52
N TYR A 149 -15.62 9.77 14.20
CA TYR A 149 -16.15 9.07 15.37
C TYR A 149 -16.78 7.72 15.04
N ALA A 150 -17.59 7.64 13.98
CA ALA A 150 -18.26 6.40 13.60
C ALA A 150 -17.28 5.31 13.12
N SER A 151 -16.15 5.71 12.51
CA SER A 151 -15.11 4.78 12.06
C SER A 151 -14.24 4.24 13.20
N ALA A 152 -14.20 4.92 14.35
CA ALA A 152 -13.44 4.52 15.52
C ALA A 152 -14.09 3.35 16.26
N ASP A 153 -13.34 2.32 16.61
CA ASP A 153 -13.81 1.24 17.48
C ASP A 153 -13.77 1.63 18.96
N ILE A 154 -12.86 2.53 19.33
CA ILE A 154 -12.73 3.08 20.69
C ILE A 154 -12.31 4.54 20.58
N PHE A 155 -13.01 5.44 21.26
CA PHE A 155 -12.58 6.82 21.46
C PHE A 155 -11.82 6.95 22.79
N ILE A 156 -10.65 7.59 22.75
CA ILE A 156 -9.78 7.78 23.89
C ILE A 156 -9.78 9.27 24.25
N LEU A 157 -10.23 9.60 25.46
CA LEU A 157 -10.15 10.94 26.00
C LEU A 157 -9.24 10.96 27.24
N PRO A 158 -7.92 11.12 27.07
CA PRO A 158 -6.96 11.18 28.16
C PRO A 158 -6.84 12.58 28.78
N SER A 159 -7.88 13.43 28.65
CA SER A 159 -7.87 14.76 29.23
C SER A 159 -7.60 14.71 30.74
N LEU A 160 -6.68 15.56 31.20
CA LEU A 160 -6.42 15.77 32.63
C LEU A 160 -7.41 16.76 33.24
N GLU A 161 -7.88 17.69 32.42
CA GLU A 161 -8.89 18.67 32.78
C GLU A 161 -9.88 18.79 31.64
N ASP A 162 -11.11 18.36 31.87
CA ASP A 162 -12.23 18.59 30.98
C ASP A 162 -13.51 18.64 31.80
N ASN A 163 -14.51 19.36 31.31
CA ASN A 163 -15.75 19.53 32.05
C ASN A 163 -16.83 18.60 31.50
N LEU A 164 -17.48 19.02 30.42
CA LEU A 164 -18.45 18.21 29.70
C LEU A 164 -18.02 18.21 28.21
N PRO A 165 -16.98 17.44 27.85
CA PRO A 165 -16.40 17.49 26.52
C PRO A 165 -17.39 17.06 25.45
N ASN A 166 -17.69 17.95 24.51
CA ASN A 166 -18.55 17.62 23.36
C ASN A 166 -18.02 16.42 22.56
N THR A 167 -16.70 16.18 22.56
CA THR A 167 -16.10 15.03 21.89
C THR A 167 -16.58 13.67 22.45
N ILE A 168 -16.95 13.60 23.74
CA ILE A 168 -17.60 12.41 24.30
C ILE A 168 -19.04 12.30 23.79
N LEU A 169 -19.79 13.41 23.73
CA LEU A 169 -21.14 13.41 23.17
C LEU A 169 -21.13 12.94 21.70
N GLU A 170 -20.22 13.49 20.89
CA GLU A 170 -20.05 13.16 19.48
C GLU A 170 -19.68 11.67 19.30
N ALA A 171 -18.72 11.17 20.08
CA ALA A 171 -18.31 9.76 20.04
C ALA A 171 -19.45 8.82 20.45
N MET A 172 -20.10 9.10 21.58
CA MET A 172 -21.19 8.26 22.08
C MET A 172 -22.43 8.32 21.17
N SER A 173 -22.71 9.48 20.56
CA SER A 173 -23.81 9.64 19.60
C SER A 173 -23.58 8.81 18.34
N CYS A 174 -22.32 8.65 17.92
CA CYS A 174 -21.92 7.76 16.83
C CYS A 174 -21.85 6.27 17.24
N GLY A 175 -22.20 5.94 18.50
CA GLY A 175 -22.16 4.58 19.02
C GLY A 175 -20.73 4.07 19.28
N THR A 176 -19.78 4.97 19.57
CA THR A 176 -18.39 4.63 19.83
C THR A 176 -18.10 4.55 21.33
N PRO A 177 -17.62 3.40 21.84
CA PRO A 177 -17.18 3.26 23.23
C PRO A 177 -16.11 4.27 23.62
N VAL A 178 -16.20 4.82 24.84
CA VAL A 178 -15.24 5.82 25.36
C VAL A 178 -14.36 5.22 26.44
N VAL A 179 -13.05 5.50 26.39
CA VAL A 179 -12.12 5.29 27.50
C VAL A 179 -11.56 6.64 27.93
N ALA A 180 -11.83 7.06 29.16
CA ALA A 180 -11.49 8.39 29.65
C ALA A 180 -11.04 8.41 31.10
N PHE A 181 -10.38 9.50 31.51
CA PHE A 181 -10.01 9.72 32.91
C PHE A 181 -11.18 10.20 33.77
N ASP A 182 -11.11 9.85 35.06
CA ASP A 182 -11.99 10.34 36.12
C ASP A 182 -11.67 11.80 36.47
N THR A 183 -12.11 12.74 35.64
CA THR A 183 -11.92 14.17 35.86
C THR A 183 -13.11 14.99 35.38
N GLY A 184 -13.34 16.11 36.06
CA GLY A 184 -14.45 17.02 35.83
C GLY A 184 -15.81 16.33 35.72
N GLY A 185 -16.58 16.67 34.68
CA GLY A 185 -17.90 16.09 34.41
C GLY A 185 -17.90 14.85 33.52
N ILE A 186 -16.73 14.34 33.12
CA ILE A 186 -16.62 13.12 32.30
C ILE A 186 -17.35 11.91 32.93
N PRO A 187 -17.22 11.63 34.25
CA PRO A 187 -17.93 10.50 34.88
C PRO A 187 -19.45 10.66 34.92
N GLU A 188 -19.98 11.85 34.67
CA GLU A 188 -21.43 12.09 34.55
C GLU A 188 -21.96 11.64 33.17
N MET A 189 -21.08 11.61 32.17
CA MET A 189 -21.40 11.24 30.79
C MET A 189 -21.22 9.74 30.56
N VAL A 190 -20.09 9.19 31.01
CA VAL A 190 -19.67 7.81 30.72
C VAL A 190 -19.86 6.93 31.96
N GLU A 191 -20.69 5.90 31.81
CA GLU A 191 -20.90 4.88 32.83
C GLU A 191 -19.97 3.68 32.58
N SER A 192 -19.08 3.42 33.54
CA SER A 192 -18.07 2.36 33.41
C SER A 192 -18.70 0.98 33.28
N GLY A 193 -18.35 0.27 32.20
CA GLY A 193 -18.91 -1.04 31.88
C GLY A 193 -20.17 -1.00 31.03
N VAL A 194 -20.81 0.17 30.90
CA VAL A 194 -22.07 0.35 30.16
C VAL A 194 -21.86 1.15 28.89
N THR A 195 -21.41 2.42 29.00
CA THR A 195 -21.14 3.30 27.84
C THR A 195 -19.64 3.56 27.60
N GLY A 196 -18.78 2.95 28.42
CA GLY A 196 -17.34 3.09 28.26
C GLY A 196 -16.56 2.56 29.45
N GLN A 197 -15.38 3.11 29.68
CA GLN A 197 -14.55 2.85 30.85
C GLN A 197 -13.99 4.18 31.38
N ILE A 198 -14.24 4.45 32.66
CA ILE A 198 -13.57 5.50 33.41
C ILE A 198 -12.41 4.90 34.19
N VAL A 199 -11.24 5.51 34.09
CA VAL A 199 -10.04 5.09 34.81
C VAL A 199 -9.51 6.24 35.67
N PRO A 200 -8.76 5.95 36.75
CA PRO A 200 -8.24 6.99 37.63
C PRO A 200 -7.42 8.06 36.87
N LEU A 201 -7.59 9.32 37.26
CA LEU A 201 -6.92 10.46 36.62
C LEU A 201 -5.40 10.27 36.51
N GLY A 202 -4.88 10.32 35.28
CA GLY A 202 -3.45 10.20 34.98
C GLY A 202 -2.92 8.76 35.00
N ASP A 203 -3.71 7.76 35.37
CA ASP A 203 -3.29 6.36 35.38
C ASP A 203 -3.32 5.76 33.97
N SER A 204 -2.24 6.02 33.23
CA SER A 204 -2.05 5.51 31.87
C SER A 204 -1.96 3.98 31.82
N VAL A 205 -1.60 3.32 32.94
CA VAL A 205 -1.55 1.85 33.00
C VAL A 205 -2.97 1.28 32.99
N LYS A 206 -3.86 1.82 33.83
CA LYS A 206 -5.27 1.45 33.85
C LYS A 206 -5.98 1.78 32.55
N MET A 207 -5.63 2.92 31.92
CA MET A 207 -6.12 3.24 30.59
C MET A 207 -5.72 2.18 29.56
N GLY A 208 -4.44 1.78 29.54
CA GLY A 208 -3.98 0.70 28.66
C GLY A 208 -4.69 -0.64 28.91
N GLU A 209 -4.95 -0.99 30.17
CA GLU A 209 -5.72 -2.20 30.53
C GLU A 209 -7.17 -2.14 30.02
N ALA A 210 -7.83 -0.97 30.16
CA ALA A 210 -9.17 -0.75 29.64
C ALA A 210 -9.22 -0.83 28.11
N LEU A 211 -8.21 -0.27 27.43
CA LEU A 211 -8.07 -0.38 25.97
C LEU A 211 -7.94 -1.84 25.54
N LEU A 212 -7.02 -2.61 26.12
CA LEU A 212 -6.84 -4.04 25.80
C LEU A 212 -8.14 -4.84 26.00
N ALA A 213 -8.83 -4.62 27.11
CA ALA A 213 -10.09 -5.29 27.41
C ALA A 213 -11.19 -5.02 26.37
N LEU A 214 -11.19 -3.83 25.77
CA LEU A 214 -12.11 -3.50 24.67
C LEU A 214 -11.58 -4.00 23.32
N ILE A 215 -10.28 -3.87 23.03
CA ILE A 215 -9.66 -4.30 21.75
C ILE A 215 -9.86 -5.80 21.50
N PHE A 216 -9.73 -6.64 22.52
CA PHE A 216 -9.85 -8.09 22.39
C PHE A 216 -11.30 -8.61 22.46
N ASN A 217 -12.30 -7.73 22.60
CA ASN A 217 -13.69 -8.14 22.73
C ASN A 217 -14.63 -7.28 21.87
N SER A 218 -14.83 -7.68 20.61
CA SER A 218 -15.72 -7.00 19.66
C SER A 218 -17.17 -6.95 20.12
N ASP A 219 -17.68 -8.04 20.69
CA ASP A 219 -19.07 -8.14 21.14
C ASP A 219 -19.35 -7.14 22.27
N LYS A 220 -18.38 -6.99 23.18
CA LYS A 220 -18.43 -5.99 24.25
C LYS A 220 -18.39 -4.57 23.67
N ARG A 221 -17.56 -4.30 22.65
CA ARG A 221 -17.56 -2.97 22.00
C ARG A 221 -18.91 -2.67 21.34
N GLU A 222 -19.50 -3.64 20.66
CA GLU A 222 -20.80 -3.45 20.01
C GLU A 222 -21.92 -3.22 21.03
N ALA A 223 -21.94 -4.00 22.12
CA ALA A 223 -22.90 -3.82 23.21
C ALA A 223 -22.78 -2.43 23.85
N ILE A 224 -21.55 -2.01 24.18
CA ILE A 224 -21.27 -0.68 24.75
C ILE A 224 -21.71 0.42 23.77
N GLY A 225 -21.41 0.28 22.47
CA GLY A 225 -21.80 1.26 21.47
C GLY A 225 -23.31 1.48 21.36
N LYS A 226 -24.12 0.43 21.56
CA LYS A 226 -25.59 0.54 21.60
C LYS A 226 -26.06 1.34 22.83
N GLU A 227 -25.47 1.06 23.99
CA GLU A 227 -25.79 1.81 25.21
C GLU A 227 -25.30 3.27 25.13
N CYS A 228 -24.16 3.54 24.47
CA CYS A 228 -23.72 4.90 24.18
C CYS A 228 -24.78 5.71 23.44
N ARG A 229 -25.30 5.15 22.32
CA ARG A 229 -26.30 5.83 21.50
C ARG A 229 -27.58 6.07 22.29
N LYS A 230 -28.07 5.02 22.97
CA LYS A 230 -29.28 5.08 23.80
C LYS A 230 -29.19 6.19 24.86
N ARG A 231 -28.07 6.24 25.61
CA ARG A 231 -27.86 7.26 26.63
C ARG A 231 -27.88 8.69 26.05
N ILE A 232 -27.28 8.90 24.89
CA ILE A 232 -27.29 10.20 24.22
C ILE A 232 -28.72 10.60 23.79
N GLU A 233 -29.49 9.67 23.22
CA GLU A 233 -30.88 9.92 22.81
C GLU A 233 -31.80 10.21 24.00
N GLU A 234 -31.54 9.61 25.17
CA GLU A 234 -32.33 9.80 26.38
C GLU A 234 -31.99 11.08 27.15
N GLU A 235 -30.70 11.46 27.23
CA GLU A 235 -30.24 12.49 28.17
C GLU A 235 -29.62 13.74 27.52
N TYR A 236 -29.13 13.66 26.28
CA TYR A 236 -28.28 14.70 25.67
C TYR A 236 -28.79 15.25 24.32
N VAL A 237 -30.04 14.97 23.97
CA VAL A 237 -30.70 15.59 22.81
C VAL A 237 -31.05 17.06 23.07
N LEU A 238 -31.04 17.87 22.01
CA LEU A 238 -31.35 19.31 22.09
C LEU A 238 -32.68 19.60 22.82
N ASP A 239 -33.71 18.80 22.57
CA ASP A 239 -35.03 19.01 23.18
C ASP A 239 -35.04 18.82 24.69
N VAL A 240 -34.18 17.95 25.24
CA VAL A 240 -34.06 17.73 26.68
C VAL A 240 -33.40 18.95 27.32
N GLN A 241 -32.33 19.44 26.70
CA GLN A 241 -31.65 20.66 27.16
C GLN A 241 -32.58 21.88 27.07
N ALA A 242 -33.26 22.06 25.94
CA ALA A 242 -34.18 23.18 25.72
C ALA A 242 -35.32 23.19 26.75
N ARG A 243 -35.88 22.02 27.07
CA ARG A 243 -36.89 21.88 28.14
C ARG A 243 -36.33 22.25 29.50
N ALA A 244 -35.12 21.81 29.86
CA ALA A 244 -34.50 22.18 31.12
C ALA A 244 -34.27 23.69 31.26
N TYR A 245 -33.85 24.37 30.17
CA TYR A 245 -33.74 25.83 30.16
C TYR A 245 -35.11 26.51 30.24
N LEU A 246 -36.12 26.01 29.53
CA LEU A 246 -37.48 26.55 29.57
C LEU A 246 -38.04 26.48 30.99
N ASP A 247 -37.94 25.32 31.65
CA ASP A 247 -38.39 25.11 33.03
C ASP A 247 -37.68 26.08 33.98
N LEU A 248 -36.36 26.26 33.82
CA LEU A 248 -35.59 27.22 34.61
C LEU A 248 -36.08 28.67 34.36
N TYR A 249 -36.28 29.07 33.12
CA TYR A 249 -36.77 30.42 32.80
C TYR A 249 -38.18 30.66 33.35
N GLU A 250 -39.08 29.68 33.24
CA GLU A 250 -40.40 29.77 33.84
C GLU A 250 -40.35 29.92 35.36
N GLU A 251 -39.48 29.18 36.03
CA GLU A 251 -39.28 29.28 37.47
C GLU A 251 -38.78 30.68 37.87
N LEU A 252 -37.77 31.21 37.16
CA LEU A 252 -37.19 32.52 37.44
C LEU A 252 -38.20 33.65 37.21
N VAL A 253 -39.01 33.57 36.14
CA VAL A 253 -40.08 34.54 35.87
C VAL A 253 -41.16 34.51 36.95
N LYS A 254 -41.55 33.32 37.44
CA LYS A 254 -42.55 33.17 38.52
C LYS A 254 -42.03 33.69 39.86
N THR A 255 -40.74 33.52 40.15
CA THR A 255 -40.12 33.91 41.42
C THR A 255 -39.86 35.41 41.50
N ASN A 256 -39.58 36.07 40.36
CA ASN A 256 -39.37 37.52 40.25
C ASN A 256 -40.68 38.33 40.08
N GLY A 257 -41.73 37.96 40.81
CA GLY A 257 -43.03 38.66 40.86
C GLY A 257 -43.03 40.13 41.34
N LYS A 258 -41.89 40.83 41.32
CA LYS A 258 -41.83 42.30 41.27
C LYS A 258 -41.64 42.74 39.82
N SER A 259 -42.78 42.88 39.13
CA SER A 259 -42.99 43.55 37.84
C SER A 259 -41.77 43.68 36.92
N MET A 260 -41.46 42.62 36.17
CA MET A 260 -40.97 42.82 34.82
C MET A 260 -42.20 42.77 33.92
N GLN A 261 -42.65 43.94 33.43
CA GLN A 261 -43.65 43.99 32.37
C GLN A 261 -43.03 43.30 31.15
N VAL A 262 -43.43 42.07 30.90
CA VAL A 262 -43.15 41.39 29.64
C VAL A 262 -43.86 42.21 28.56
N PRO A 263 -43.16 42.82 27.59
CA PRO A 263 -43.84 43.39 26.44
C PRO A 263 -44.66 42.26 25.78
N PRO A 264 -45.92 42.49 25.39
CA PRO A 264 -46.71 41.43 24.76
C PRO A 264 -45.95 40.89 23.55
N ALA A 265 -46.02 39.58 23.35
CA ALA A 265 -45.40 38.90 22.22
C ALA A 265 -45.75 39.66 20.92
N VAL A 266 -44.72 40.04 20.17
CA VAL A 266 -44.90 40.65 18.86
C VAL A 266 -45.63 39.62 18.00
N PRO A 267 -46.83 39.91 17.48
CA PRO A 267 -47.46 39.04 16.50
C PRO A 267 -46.53 38.96 15.29
N GLU A 268 -46.22 37.75 14.87
CA GLU A 268 -45.61 37.54 13.56
C GLU A 268 -46.53 38.17 12.51
N GLU A 269 -45.94 39.07 11.71
CA GLU A 269 -46.52 39.78 10.57
C GLU A 269 -47.48 40.95 10.88
N GLU A 270 -46.97 42.20 10.84
CA GLU A 270 -47.50 43.28 9.98
C GLU A 270 -46.77 44.64 10.20
N VAL A 271 -46.10 45.09 9.14
CA VAL A 271 -46.00 46.49 8.64
C VAL A 271 -45.42 47.58 9.57
N TRP A 272 -44.19 47.99 9.25
CA TRP A 272 -43.40 49.07 9.86
C TRP A 272 -43.68 50.49 9.32
N GLU A 273 -44.82 50.75 8.67
CA GLU A 273 -45.14 52.10 8.18
C GLU A 273 -46.61 52.42 8.39
N THR A 274 -46.88 53.41 9.25
CA THR A 274 -48.04 54.33 9.33
C THR A 274 -48.62 54.48 10.74
N ALA A 275 -48.09 55.41 11.54
CA ALA A 275 -48.86 56.04 12.62
C ALA A 275 -48.48 57.54 12.74
N PRO A 276 -49.44 58.48 12.91
CA PRO A 276 -49.19 59.91 12.83
C PRO A 276 -48.49 60.48 14.07
N GLU A 277 -47.78 61.59 13.86
CA GLU A 277 -46.82 62.24 14.76
C GLU A 277 -47.43 62.91 16.02
N ALA A 278 -48.74 62.80 16.26
CA ALA A 278 -49.47 63.61 17.24
C ALA A 278 -49.64 62.99 18.65
N GLU A 279 -49.18 61.75 18.89
CA GLU A 279 -49.39 61.05 20.18
C GLU A 279 -48.10 60.46 20.79
N ARG A 280 -46.94 61.11 20.61
CA ARG A 280 -45.73 60.75 21.37
C ARG A 280 -45.69 61.55 22.69
N PRO A 281 -45.62 60.91 23.87
CA PRO A 281 -45.44 61.63 25.12
C PRO A 281 -44.04 62.27 25.16
N GLU A 282 -43.97 63.56 25.51
CA GLU A 282 -42.70 64.24 25.81
C GLU A 282 -42.07 63.63 27.06
N MET A 283 -41.07 62.77 26.84
CA MET A 283 -40.17 62.30 27.88
C MET A 283 -39.08 63.36 28.08
N SER A 284 -39.10 64.08 29.20
CA SER A 284 -37.94 64.87 29.60
C SER A 284 -36.76 63.92 29.86
N PRO A 285 -35.56 64.16 29.30
CA PRO A 285 -34.43 63.27 29.54
C PRO A 285 -34.03 63.33 31.01
N VAL A 286 -34.08 62.20 31.71
CA VAL A 286 -33.39 62.04 32.99
C VAL A 286 -31.89 62.09 32.68
N GLN A 287 -31.19 63.12 33.16
CA GLN A 287 -29.75 63.20 33.04
C GLN A 287 -29.10 62.15 33.94
N LEU A 288 -28.52 61.12 33.33
CA LEU A 288 -27.55 60.23 33.97
C LEU A 288 -26.26 61.03 34.22
N GLU A 289 -25.93 61.29 35.49
CA GLU A 289 -24.59 61.75 35.86
C GLU A 289 -23.59 60.60 35.71
N THR A 290 -22.96 60.49 34.54
CA THR A 290 -21.84 59.57 34.27
C THR A 290 -20.51 60.21 34.68
N GLY A 291 -20.43 60.69 35.92
CA GLY A 291 -19.22 61.34 36.45
C GLY A 291 -18.18 60.32 36.90
N ILE A 292 -17.05 60.27 36.20
CA ILE A 292 -15.82 59.63 36.71
C ILE A 292 -15.40 60.35 38.00
N GLY A 293 -15.32 59.64 39.12
CA GLY A 293 -14.90 60.22 40.40
C GLY A 293 -13.53 60.92 40.30
N PRO A 294 -13.29 61.99 41.09
CA PRO A 294 -12.15 62.90 40.92
C PRO A 294 -10.79 62.21 41.00
N HIS A 295 -10.73 61.06 41.69
CA HIS A 295 -9.51 60.30 41.81
C HIS A 295 -9.17 59.50 40.55
N PHE A 296 -10.15 58.96 39.83
CA PHE A 296 -9.94 58.17 38.61
C PHE A 296 -9.62 59.08 37.41
N SER A 297 -10.27 60.25 37.30
CA SER A 297 -9.96 61.24 36.24
C SER A 297 -8.49 61.70 36.26
N ALA A 298 -7.88 61.83 37.44
CA ALA A 298 -6.48 62.27 37.59
C ALA A 298 -5.42 61.25 37.12
N ILE A 299 -5.79 59.97 37.02
CA ILE A 299 -4.89 58.87 36.62
C ILE A 299 -5.36 58.15 35.35
N TYR A 300 -6.61 58.31 34.93
CA TYR A 300 -7.20 57.63 33.78
C TYR A 300 -6.39 57.91 32.51
N ASP A 301 -6.12 59.18 32.20
CA ASP A 301 -5.35 59.53 31.00
C ASP A 301 -3.90 59.04 31.06
N LYS A 302 -3.30 58.96 32.26
CA LYS A 302 -1.92 58.46 32.42
C LYS A 302 -1.86 56.94 32.31
N VAL A 303 -2.85 56.24 32.84
CA VAL A 303 -2.95 54.78 32.80
C VAL A 303 -3.34 54.32 31.40
N THR A 304 -4.34 54.94 30.79
CA THR A 304 -4.77 54.63 29.42
C THR A 304 -3.68 54.97 28.44
N PHE A 305 -3.03 56.14 28.50
CA PHE A 305 -1.93 56.47 27.59
C PHE A 305 -0.74 55.52 27.72
N ARG A 306 -0.38 55.11 28.95
CA ARG A 306 0.73 54.17 29.18
C ARG A 306 0.36 52.76 28.70
N ALA A 307 -0.84 52.28 29.02
CA ALA A 307 -1.33 51.00 28.54
C ALA A 307 -1.49 50.97 27.01
N LEU A 308 -2.00 52.04 26.39
CA LEU A 308 -2.10 52.14 24.93
C LEU A 308 -0.72 52.16 24.27
N LYS A 309 0.23 52.88 24.87
CA LYS A 309 1.60 52.96 24.35
C LYS A 309 2.32 51.61 24.46
N ASP A 310 2.21 50.95 25.61
CA ASP A 310 2.84 49.65 25.84
C ASP A 310 2.18 48.57 24.95
N PHE A 311 0.85 48.61 24.80
CA PHE A 311 0.12 47.74 23.88
C PHE A 311 0.46 48.01 22.41
N ALA A 312 0.56 49.29 21.99
CA ALA A 312 0.94 49.65 20.63
C ALA A 312 2.38 49.22 20.32
N SER A 313 3.32 49.39 21.25
CA SER A 313 4.69 48.90 21.09
C SER A 313 4.74 47.38 20.98
N TYR A 314 4.00 46.66 21.84
CA TYR A 314 3.92 45.21 21.79
C TYR A 314 3.33 44.70 20.46
N VAL A 315 2.20 45.26 20.03
CA VAL A 315 1.56 44.89 18.75
C VAL A 315 2.48 45.23 17.57
N PHE A 316 3.20 46.34 17.62
CA PHE A 316 4.16 46.72 16.59
C PHE A 316 5.35 45.77 16.51
N GLU A 317 5.91 45.34 17.64
CA GLU A 317 6.98 44.33 17.69
C GLU A 317 6.51 42.96 17.17
N GLN A 318 5.31 42.51 17.58
CA GLN A 318 4.72 41.26 17.07
C GLN A 318 4.44 41.34 15.56
N TRP A 319 3.95 42.48 15.08
CA TRP A 319 3.72 42.70 13.65
C TRP A 319 5.03 42.69 12.85
N GLN A 320 6.10 43.33 13.35
CA GLN A 320 7.41 43.29 12.69
C GLN A 320 8.00 41.87 12.66
N ALA A 321 7.86 41.10 13.73
CA ALA A 321 8.28 39.70 13.76
C ALA A 321 7.49 38.86 12.75
N SER A 322 6.18 39.05 12.69
CA SER A 322 5.30 38.37 11.72
C SER A 322 5.64 38.74 10.27
N GLU A 323 5.97 40.00 10.00
CA GLU A 323 6.30 40.47 8.65
C GLU A 323 7.68 39.99 8.19
N ALA A 324 8.64 39.90 9.13
CA ALA A 324 9.94 39.28 8.87
C ALA A 324 9.81 37.78 8.54
N ASP A 325 9.01 37.05 9.33
CA ASP A 325 8.74 35.64 9.09
C ASP A 325 7.99 35.40 7.76
N ARG A 326 7.00 36.25 7.44
CA ARG A 326 6.31 36.24 6.14
C ARG A 326 7.29 36.40 4.97
N LYS A 327 8.26 37.31 5.09
CA LYS A 327 9.30 37.53 4.08
C LYS A 327 10.19 36.29 3.93
N THR A 328 10.64 35.69 5.03
CA THR A 328 11.44 34.45 4.98
C THR A 328 10.69 33.31 4.31
N ARG A 329 9.40 33.13 4.62
CA ARG A 329 8.56 32.10 3.97
C ARG A 329 8.37 32.35 2.48
N LEU A 330 8.21 33.61 2.05
CA LEU A 330 8.12 33.97 0.64
C LEU A 330 9.43 33.65 -0.11
N ASP A 331 10.57 33.97 0.48
CA ASP A 331 11.89 33.66 -0.11
C ASP A 331 12.09 32.15 -0.26
N GLN A 332 11.74 31.35 0.76
CA GLN A 332 11.77 29.88 0.69
C GLN A 332 10.82 29.31 -0.37
N THR A 333 9.62 29.86 -0.47
CA THR A 333 8.62 29.42 -1.46
C THR A 333 9.13 29.66 -2.88
N ARG A 334 9.79 30.79 -3.10
CA ARG A 334 10.40 31.11 -4.39
C ARG A 334 11.54 30.15 -4.73
N GLU A 335 12.45 29.88 -3.79
CA GLU A 335 13.55 28.92 -4.00
C GLU A 335 13.02 27.51 -4.33
N LEU A 336 11.99 27.05 -3.61
CA LEU A 336 11.33 25.77 -3.90
C LEU A 336 10.65 25.74 -5.27
N THR A 337 10.10 26.87 -5.71
CA THR A 337 9.47 26.98 -7.05
C THR A 337 10.52 26.85 -8.15
N GLU A 338 11.66 27.52 -8.00
CA GLU A 338 12.78 27.44 -8.95
C GLU A 338 13.32 25.99 -9.04
N LEU A 339 13.50 25.31 -7.90
CA LEU A 339 13.91 23.89 -7.85
C LEU A 339 12.86 22.95 -8.47
N PHE A 340 11.58 23.25 -8.30
CA PHE A 340 10.50 22.43 -8.88
C PHE A 340 10.48 22.54 -10.41
N GLU A 341 10.64 23.73 -10.96
CA GLU A 341 10.73 23.95 -12.41
C GLU A 341 11.93 23.21 -13.02
N GLU A 342 13.09 23.23 -12.36
CA GLU A 342 14.27 22.47 -12.78
C GLU A 342 14.00 20.95 -12.75
N SER A 343 13.33 20.46 -11.70
CA SER A 343 12.94 19.05 -11.57
C SER A 343 11.93 18.60 -12.63
N GLU A 344 10.99 19.45 -13.02
CA GLU A 344 10.06 19.17 -14.13
C GLU A 344 10.77 19.10 -15.47
N ALA A 345 11.73 20.00 -15.71
CA ALA A 345 12.53 20.00 -16.93
C ALA A 345 13.37 18.70 -17.05
N ASP A 346 14.02 18.26 -15.96
CA ASP A 346 14.79 17.00 -15.94
C ASP A 346 13.88 15.78 -16.15
N ARG A 347 12.70 15.75 -15.50
CA ARG A 347 11.70 14.68 -15.71
C ARG A 347 11.24 14.58 -17.16
N LYS A 348 11.00 15.71 -17.81
CA LYS A 348 10.62 15.75 -19.23
C LYS A 348 11.74 15.21 -20.13
N ALA A 349 12.99 15.62 -19.89
CA ALA A 349 14.14 15.13 -20.65
C ALA A 349 14.34 13.60 -20.51
N ARG A 350 14.19 13.06 -19.29
CA ARG A 350 14.26 11.60 -19.07
C ARG A 350 13.12 10.84 -19.73
N PHE A 351 11.92 11.42 -19.74
CA PHE A 351 10.78 10.83 -20.42
C PHE A 351 11.03 10.72 -21.93
N ASP A 352 11.55 11.79 -22.56
CA ASP A 352 11.88 11.80 -23.98
C ASP A 352 12.97 10.76 -24.32
N GLN A 353 14.02 10.65 -23.51
CA GLN A 353 15.04 9.60 -23.66
C GLN A 353 14.47 8.19 -23.54
N THR A 354 13.56 7.97 -22.59
CA THR A 354 12.93 6.65 -22.39
C THR A 354 12.09 6.26 -23.60
N LYS A 355 11.42 7.22 -24.22
CA LYS A 355 10.65 7.00 -25.45
C LYS A 355 11.56 6.61 -26.63
N GLU A 356 12.66 7.33 -26.83
CA GLU A 356 13.64 7.04 -27.89
C GLU A 356 14.28 5.65 -27.71
N LEU A 357 14.68 5.30 -26.49
CA LEU A 357 15.21 3.97 -26.17
C LEU A 357 14.20 2.84 -26.45
N LYS A 358 12.91 3.10 -26.21
CA LYS A 358 11.85 2.12 -26.49
C LYS A 358 11.70 1.88 -27.99
N GLU A 359 11.73 2.92 -28.81
CA GLU A 359 11.68 2.81 -30.28
C GLU A 359 12.88 2.00 -30.82
N LEU A 360 14.10 2.28 -30.32
CA LEU A 360 15.30 1.52 -30.67
C LEU A 360 15.23 0.05 -30.24
N LEU A 361 14.62 -0.24 -29.08
CA LEU A 361 14.44 -1.60 -28.60
C LEU A 361 13.48 -2.39 -29.50
N GLU A 362 12.36 -1.79 -29.90
CA GLU A 362 11.39 -2.39 -30.81
C GLU A 362 12.02 -2.72 -32.17
N GLU A 363 12.85 -1.82 -32.72
CA GLU A 363 13.60 -2.06 -33.95
C GLU A 363 14.60 -3.22 -33.81
N SER A 364 15.34 -3.26 -32.69
CA SER A 364 16.29 -4.34 -32.39
C SER A 364 15.59 -5.70 -32.19
N GLU A 365 14.41 -5.74 -31.60
CA GLU A 365 13.61 -6.96 -31.45
C GLU A 365 13.08 -7.46 -32.78
N ALA A 366 12.64 -6.55 -33.68
CA ALA A 366 12.23 -6.91 -35.03
C ALA A 366 13.39 -7.49 -35.87
N ASP A 367 14.59 -6.90 -35.80
CA ASP A 367 15.77 -7.44 -36.48
C ASP A 367 16.18 -8.80 -35.90
N ARG A 368 16.16 -8.97 -34.57
CA ARG A 368 16.42 -10.26 -33.92
C ARG A 368 15.46 -11.35 -34.37
N LYS A 369 14.17 -11.03 -34.49
CA LYS A 369 13.17 -11.98 -35.00
C LYS A 369 13.49 -12.40 -36.44
N THR A 370 13.82 -11.45 -37.30
CA THR A 370 14.17 -11.70 -38.71
C THR A 370 15.40 -12.61 -38.83
N ARG A 371 16.43 -12.37 -38.01
CA ARG A 371 17.63 -13.23 -37.96
C ARG A 371 17.33 -14.62 -37.45
N LEU A 372 16.43 -14.76 -36.47
CA LEU A 372 16.01 -16.06 -35.96
C LEU A 372 15.33 -16.89 -37.05
N ASP A 373 14.44 -16.26 -37.83
CA ASP A 373 13.76 -16.90 -38.95
C ASP A 373 14.75 -17.39 -40.02
N GLN A 374 15.76 -16.58 -40.36
CA GLN A 374 16.85 -16.98 -41.28
C GLN A 374 17.67 -18.16 -40.75
N ILE A 375 17.98 -18.19 -39.45
CA ILE A 375 18.71 -19.30 -38.83
C ILE A 375 17.90 -20.59 -38.92
N ASN A 376 16.59 -20.53 -38.69
CA ASN A 376 15.71 -21.69 -38.79
C ASN A 376 15.66 -22.23 -40.23
N GLU A 377 15.52 -21.34 -41.23
CA GLU A 377 15.55 -21.73 -42.65
C GLU A 377 16.89 -22.39 -43.04
N LEU A 378 18.02 -21.84 -42.59
CA LEU A 378 19.33 -22.43 -42.82
C LEU A 378 19.50 -23.79 -42.16
N ASN A 379 18.98 -23.98 -40.94
CA ASN A 379 19.00 -25.28 -40.27
C ASN A 379 18.18 -26.33 -41.02
N ASP A 380 17.01 -25.95 -41.55
CA ASP A 380 16.20 -26.87 -42.36
C ASP A 380 16.91 -27.29 -43.65
N LEU A 381 17.56 -26.34 -44.33
CA LEU A 381 18.39 -26.63 -45.51
C LEU A 381 19.59 -27.52 -45.18
N LEU A 382 20.24 -27.28 -44.05
CA LEU A 382 21.37 -28.09 -43.58
C LEU A 382 20.93 -29.53 -43.31
N ASN A 383 19.83 -29.70 -42.55
CA ASN A 383 19.25 -31.01 -42.26
C ASN A 383 18.92 -31.77 -43.55
N LYS A 384 18.35 -31.08 -44.55
CA LYS A 384 18.04 -31.67 -45.86
C LYS A 384 19.31 -32.12 -46.59
N SER A 385 20.35 -31.29 -46.60
CA SER A 385 21.66 -31.64 -47.18
C SER A 385 22.30 -32.83 -46.45
N GLU A 386 22.19 -32.91 -45.14
CA GLU A 386 22.72 -34.04 -44.36
C GLU A 386 21.98 -35.35 -44.67
N THR A 387 20.65 -35.31 -44.79
CA THR A 387 19.88 -36.49 -45.24
C THR A 387 20.26 -36.92 -46.65
N ASP A 388 20.45 -35.98 -47.59
CA ASP A 388 20.88 -36.30 -48.95
C ASP A 388 22.29 -36.90 -48.97
N ARG A 389 23.22 -36.36 -48.17
CA ARG A 389 24.58 -36.92 -48.04
C ARG A 389 24.54 -38.33 -47.48
N LYS A 390 23.72 -38.58 -46.46
CA LYS A 390 23.55 -39.92 -45.88
C LYS A 390 23.03 -40.90 -46.93
N ALA A 391 21.99 -40.54 -47.67
CA ALA A 391 21.44 -41.37 -48.74
C ALA A 391 22.46 -41.69 -49.84
N ARG A 392 23.26 -40.69 -50.27
CA ARG A 392 24.36 -40.91 -51.22
C ARG A 392 25.45 -41.82 -50.66
N PHE A 393 25.79 -41.68 -49.38
CA PHE A 393 26.76 -42.53 -48.72
C PHE A 393 26.30 -44.00 -48.67
N ASP A 394 25.02 -44.22 -48.35
CA ASP A 394 24.42 -45.55 -48.35
C ASP A 394 24.46 -46.18 -49.76
N GLN A 395 24.12 -45.43 -50.81
CA GLN A 395 24.23 -45.88 -52.20
C GLN A 395 25.67 -46.23 -52.60
N ILE A 396 26.66 -45.43 -52.18
CA ILE A 396 28.09 -45.71 -52.45
C ILE A 396 28.51 -47.02 -51.79
N ASN A 397 28.04 -47.29 -50.57
CA ASN A 397 28.33 -48.55 -49.88
C ASN A 397 27.70 -49.75 -50.60
N GLU A 398 26.45 -49.66 -51.03
CA GLU A 398 25.79 -50.73 -51.80
C GLU A 398 26.54 -51.02 -53.12
N LEU A 399 26.88 -49.99 -53.87
CA LEU A 399 27.66 -50.13 -55.11
C LEU A 399 29.04 -50.74 -54.86
N SER A 400 29.69 -50.39 -53.75
CA SER A 400 31.00 -50.97 -53.39
C SER A 400 30.91 -52.47 -53.10
N VAL A 401 29.81 -52.95 -52.53
CA VAL A 401 29.56 -54.38 -52.33
C VAL A 401 29.37 -55.08 -53.67
N LEU A 402 28.50 -54.53 -54.54
CA LEU A 402 28.25 -55.10 -55.87
C LEU A 402 29.51 -55.16 -56.74
N ILE A 403 30.37 -54.14 -56.67
CA ILE A 403 31.67 -54.14 -57.38
C ILE A 403 32.56 -55.27 -56.87
N LYS A 404 32.67 -55.46 -55.54
CA LYS A 404 33.46 -56.57 -54.97
C LYS A 404 32.93 -57.93 -55.45
N GLU A 405 31.62 -58.13 -55.47
CA GLU A 405 31.00 -59.35 -55.98
C GLU A 405 31.33 -59.57 -57.46
N ALA A 406 31.19 -58.54 -58.29
CA ALA A 406 31.54 -58.59 -59.71
C ALA A 406 33.03 -58.91 -59.94
N GLU A 407 33.94 -58.31 -59.16
CA GLU A 407 35.37 -58.61 -59.21
C GLU A 407 35.68 -60.06 -58.84
N THR A 408 35.00 -60.63 -57.84
CA THR A 408 35.16 -62.04 -57.48
C THR A 408 34.68 -62.98 -58.58
N LEU A 409 33.53 -62.70 -59.18
CA LEU A 409 33.00 -63.44 -60.33
C LEU A 409 33.94 -63.38 -61.53
N LEU A 410 34.49 -62.20 -61.82
CA LEU A 410 35.42 -62.00 -62.92
C LEU A 410 36.72 -62.79 -62.71
N LYS A 411 37.27 -62.81 -61.48
CA LYS A 411 38.40 -63.67 -61.12
C LYS A 411 38.09 -65.15 -61.34
N MET A 412 36.94 -65.63 -60.89
CA MET A 412 36.52 -67.02 -61.10
C MET A 412 36.46 -67.37 -62.60
N LYS A 413 35.84 -66.51 -63.41
CA LYS A 413 35.75 -66.70 -64.86
C LYS A 413 37.11 -66.67 -65.55
N GLN A 414 38.04 -65.83 -65.08
CA GLN A 414 39.42 -65.83 -65.58
C GLN A 414 40.12 -67.16 -65.26
N THR A 415 39.93 -67.72 -64.06
CA THR A 415 40.48 -69.04 -63.70
C THR A 415 39.90 -70.16 -64.59
N GLU A 416 38.58 -70.20 -64.77
CA GLU A 416 37.92 -71.18 -65.67
C GLU A 416 38.47 -71.09 -67.10
N LEU A 417 38.69 -69.86 -67.61
CA LEU A 417 39.18 -69.65 -68.97
C LEU A 417 40.64 -70.09 -69.13
N GLU A 418 41.45 -69.95 -68.08
CA GLU A 418 42.83 -70.43 -68.07
C GLU A 418 42.89 -71.97 -68.00
N GLU A 419 42.02 -72.62 -67.22
CA GLU A 419 41.87 -74.08 -67.21
C GLU A 419 41.46 -74.62 -68.59
N LEU A 420 40.50 -73.95 -69.25
CA LEU A 420 40.06 -74.28 -70.62
C LEU A 420 41.19 -74.14 -71.64
N LYS A 421 42.04 -73.10 -71.54
CA LYS A 421 43.22 -72.95 -72.41
C LYS A 421 44.21 -74.08 -72.22
N VAL A 422 44.48 -74.48 -70.97
CA VAL A 422 45.37 -75.61 -70.68
C VAL A 422 44.82 -76.91 -71.26
N ALA A 423 43.51 -77.14 -71.16
CA ALA A 423 42.85 -78.29 -71.76
C ALA A 423 42.97 -78.28 -73.30
N LEU A 424 42.79 -77.11 -73.93
CA LEU A 424 42.93 -76.94 -75.37
C LEU A 424 44.38 -77.18 -75.85
N ASP A 425 45.38 -76.70 -75.10
CA ASP A 425 46.80 -76.95 -75.39
C ASP A 425 47.16 -78.44 -75.28
N HIS A 426 46.56 -79.14 -74.30
CA HIS A 426 46.70 -80.59 -74.17
C HIS A 426 46.08 -81.37 -75.34
N GLU A 427 44.91 -80.94 -75.85
CA GLU A 427 44.30 -81.50 -77.06
C GLU A 427 45.15 -81.23 -78.30
N ALA A 428 45.68 -80.01 -78.46
CA ALA A 428 46.58 -79.65 -79.56
C ALA A 428 47.84 -80.53 -79.58
N LYS A 429 48.47 -80.75 -78.42
CA LYS A 429 49.63 -81.66 -78.27
C LYS A 429 49.28 -83.12 -78.57
N ARG A 430 48.07 -83.58 -78.23
CA ARG A 430 47.59 -84.93 -78.61
C ARG A 430 47.41 -85.04 -80.13
N ALA A 431 46.90 -84.01 -80.77
CA ALA A 431 46.76 -83.96 -82.22
C ALA A 431 48.13 -84.00 -82.93
N GLU A 432 49.12 -83.21 -82.46
CA GLU A 432 50.50 -83.28 -82.97
C GLU A 432 51.13 -84.67 -82.78
N ALA A 433 50.97 -85.28 -81.61
CA ALA A 433 51.49 -86.63 -81.35
C ALA A 433 50.81 -87.71 -82.20
N ALA A 434 49.51 -87.55 -82.51
CA ALA A 434 48.80 -88.43 -83.43
C ALA A 434 49.30 -88.26 -84.87
N GLU A 435 49.62 -87.04 -85.29
CA GLU A 435 50.21 -86.76 -86.60
C GLU A 435 51.63 -87.34 -86.74
N GLU A 436 52.46 -87.21 -85.69
CA GLU A 436 53.81 -87.80 -85.66
C GLU A 436 53.76 -89.34 -85.60
N GLY A 437 52.78 -89.90 -84.90
CA GLY A 437 52.47 -91.34 -84.93
C GLY A 437 52.10 -91.84 -86.32
N LEU A 438 51.34 -91.05 -87.09
CA LEU A 438 50.98 -91.37 -88.48
C LEU A 438 52.21 -91.38 -89.39
N LYS A 439 53.08 -90.37 -89.28
CA LYS A 439 54.33 -90.28 -90.06
C LYS A 439 55.28 -91.46 -89.76
N ASN A 440 55.37 -91.90 -88.51
CA ASN A 440 56.16 -93.08 -88.14
C ASN A 440 55.56 -94.38 -88.67
N LEU A 441 54.24 -94.50 -88.73
CA LEU A 441 53.56 -95.65 -89.33
C LEU A 441 53.80 -95.72 -90.84
N GLU A 442 53.75 -94.59 -91.54
CA GLU A 442 54.08 -94.48 -92.97
C GLU A 442 55.54 -94.85 -93.24
N ALA A 443 56.49 -94.37 -92.43
CA ALA A 443 57.90 -94.75 -92.54
C ALA A 443 58.10 -96.27 -92.32
N THR A 444 57.38 -96.86 -91.37
CA THR A 444 57.43 -98.31 -91.09
C THR A 444 56.81 -99.13 -92.21
N PHE A 445 55.73 -98.62 -92.83
CA PHE A 445 55.08 -99.24 -93.98
C PHE A 445 55.96 -99.19 -95.23
N ALA A 446 56.62 -98.06 -95.49
CA ALA A 446 57.57 -97.89 -96.59
C ALA A 446 58.74 -98.87 -96.49
N VAL A 447 59.31 -99.06 -95.28
CA VAL A 447 60.38 -100.04 -95.04
C VAL A 447 59.92 -101.48 -95.27
N ARG A 448 58.69 -101.84 -94.86
CA ARG A 448 58.12 -103.19 -95.11
C ARG A 448 57.80 -103.42 -96.59
N GLN A 449 57.33 -102.42 -97.32
CA GLN A 449 57.03 -102.55 -98.74
C GLN A 449 58.31 -102.70 -99.58
N ALA A 450 59.37 -101.95 -99.26
CA ALA A 450 60.69 -102.08 -99.90
C ALA A 450 61.29 -103.49 -99.72
N ARG A 451 61.05 -104.14 -98.57
CA ARG A 451 61.51 -105.50 -98.27
C ARG A 451 60.78 -106.58 -99.07
N ARG A 452 59.52 -106.35 -99.46
CA ARG A 452 58.69 -107.31 -100.20
C ARG A 452 58.91 -107.25 -101.73
N LEU A 453 59.42 -106.12 -102.24
CA LEU A 453 59.64 -105.87 -103.68
C LEU A 453 61.08 -106.11 -104.17
N GLY A 454 61.97 -106.66 -103.34
CA GLY A 454 63.30 -107.13 -103.80
C GLY A 454 64.31 -106.03 -104.17
N LEU A 455 64.14 -104.80 -103.65
CA LEU A 455 64.95 -103.62 -104.02
C LEU A 455 66.15 -103.34 -103.08
N ILE A 456 66.64 -104.32 -102.31
CA ILE A 456 67.79 -104.11 -101.40
C ILE A 456 68.83 -105.24 -101.56
N LYS A 457 70.04 -104.89 -102.05
CA LYS A 457 71.24 -105.74 -101.98
C LYS A 457 72.23 -105.18 -100.93
N VAL A 458 72.43 -105.99 -99.90
CA VAL A 458 73.64 -106.25 -99.08
C VAL A 458 74.82 -105.25 -99.21
N LYS A 459 74.86 -104.22 -98.35
CA LYS A 459 76.04 -103.62 -97.67
C LYS A 459 75.66 -102.24 -97.09
N GLN A 460 75.05 -102.24 -95.90
CA GLN A 460 75.01 -101.11 -94.92
C GLN A 460 74.05 -101.48 -93.78
N LEU A 461 74.29 -102.64 -93.14
CA LEU A 461 73.52 -103.08 -91.96
C LEU A 461 74.22 -102.74 -90.63
N GLU A 462 75.20 -101.84 -90.63
CA GLU A 462 76.07 -101.60 -89.45
C GLU A 462 75.99 -100.20 -88.82
N LEU A 463 74.98 -99.37 -89.10
CA LEU A 463 74.96 -97.99 -88.55
C LEU A 463 73.68 -97.53 -87.84
N ILE A 464 72.73 -98.42 -87.55
CA ILE A 464 71.47 -98.02 -86.88
C ILE A 464 71.11 -99.01 -85.77
N GLU A 465 72.01 -99.22 -84.80
CA GLU A 465 71.64 -99.87 -83.54
C GLU A 465 72.13 -99.14 -82.27
N ASN A 466 72.82 -98.01 -82.39
CA ASN A 466 73.26 -97.25 -81.21
C ASN A 466 73.16 -95.73 -81.40
N SER A 467 71.97 -95.18 -81.20
CA SER A 467 71.81 -93.78 -80.81
C SER A 467 70.58 -93.60 -79.90
N LYS A 468 70.73 -94.02 -78.63
CA LYS A 468 69.91 -93.49 -77.54
C LYS A 468 70.21 -91.99 -77.39
N PRO A 469 69.21 -91.10 -77.28
CA PRO A 469 69.42 -89.76 -76.77
C PRO A 469 69.28 -89.75 -75.23
N GLU A 470 70.32 -89.25 -74.57
CA GLU A 470 70.30 -88.88 -73.15
C GLU A 470 69.38 -87.68 -72.91
N LYS A 471 68.53 -87.81 -71.88
CA LYS A 471 67.68 -86.76 -71.32
C LYS A 471 68.53 -85.66 -70.67
N LYS A 472 68.52 -84.44 -71.21
CA LYS A 472 68.91 -83.25 -70.45
C LYS A 472 67.71 -82.74 -69.65
N GLY A 473 67.83 -82.88 -68.33
CA GLY A 473 66.89 -82.35 -67.36
C GLY A 473 66.93 -80.83 -67.29
N ILE A 474 65.73 -80.26 -67.21
CA ILE A 474 65.42 -78.90 -66.81
C ILE A 474 65.62 -78.78 -65.29
N ARG A 475 66.26 -77.71 -64.82
CA ARG A 475 66.07 -77.20 -63.46
C ARG A 475 66.39 -75.70 -63.37
N ASP A 476 65.31 -74.95 -63.30
CA ASP A 476 65.02 -73.70 -62.58
C ASP A 476 66.08 -73.18 -61.60
N LYS A 477 66.27 -71.85 -61.62
CA LYS A 477 65.55 -70.94 -60.71
C LYS A 477 65.44 -69.54 -61.30
#